data_AF-A0A950H5J1-F1
#
_entry.id   AF-A0A950H5J1-F1
#
_cell.length_a   1.000
_cell.length_b   1.000
_cell.length_c   1.000
_cell.angle_alpha   90.00
_cell.angle_beta   90.00
_cell.angle_gamma   90.00
#
_symmetry.space_group_name_H-M   'P 1'
#
loop_
_entity.id
_entity.type
_entity.pdbx_description
1 polymer ?
#
loop_
_entity_poly.entity_id
_entity_poly.type
_entity_poly.pdbx_seq_one_letter_code
_entity_poly.pdbx_strand_id
1 'polypeptide(L)'
;IWYSGVSDGMWGENGAVNGNGIAMPVSDAFSNGNGTWATPEAYSLTAISEFHLGPTFSIDPEISYLGLHWTGANTGLIATDSESWIGGAVFHWDPVAHLDFNLELLYQSTHQSAPAAYSAAANGGLPWKANTDGLEGRFEITRDF
;
A
#
# COMPACT_ATOMS: atom_id res chain seq x y z
N ILE A 1 -3.21 9.33 -10.56
CA ILE A 1 -2.17 9.44 -9.52
C ILE A 1 -2.71 8.78 -8.28
N TRP A 2 -1.97 7.84 -7.74
CA TRP A 2 -2.33 7.06 -6.57
C TRP A 2 -1.78 7.73 -5.31
N TYR A 3 -2.65 8.08 -4.37
CA TYR A 3 -2.27 8.92 -3.22
C TYR A 3 -2.16 8.15 -1.90
N SER A 4 -2.16 6.82 -1.94
CA SER A 4 -2.33 6.00 -0.75
C SER A 4 -1.21 4.98 -0.59
N GLY A 5 -0.47 5.09 0.52
CA GLY A 5 0.42 4.04 1.02
C GLY A 5 -0.32 2.85 1.65
N VAL A 6 -1.66 2.89 1.72
CA VAL A 6 -2.48 1.72 2.03
C VAL A 6 -2.46 0.82 0.82
N SER A 7 -2.18 -0.48 1.02
CA SER A 7 -2.36 -1.48 -0.02
C SER A 7 -3.83 -1.48 -0.47
N ASP A 8 -4.16 -0.72 -1.50
CA ASP A 8 -5.46 -0.78 -2.13
C ASP A 8 -5.25 -1.64 -3.38
N GLY A 9 -5.76 -2.86 -3.30
CA GLY A 9 -5.61 -3.83 -4.37
C GLY A 9 -6.55 -3.39 -5.48
N MET A 10 -6.03 -2.92 -6.60
CA MET A 10 -6.82 -2.96 -7.83
C MET A 10 -7.10 -4.44 -8.13
N TRP A 11 -8.34 -4.86 -7.87
CA TRP A 11 -8.91 -6.12 -8.37
C TRP A 11 -8.52 -7.41 -7.62
N GLY A 12 -8.38 -7.33 -6.29
CA GLY A 12 -8.28 -8.53 -5.46
C GLY A 12 -6.90 -9.21 -5.47
N GLU A 13 -5.87 -8.53 -5.97
CA GLU A 13 -4.47 -9.00 -5.99
C GLU A 13 -3.73 -8.77 -4.65
N ASN A 14 -4.44 -8.35 -3.60
CA ASN A 14 -3.87 -7.98 -2.30
C ASN A 14 -3.51 -9.22 -1.46
N GLY A 15 -2.49 -9.95 -1.94
CA GLY A 15 -1.92 -11.17 -1.36
C GLY A 15 -1.19 -10.97 -0.04
N ALA A 16 -1.80 -10.23 0.89
CA ALA A 16 -1.43 -10.12 2.30
C ALA A 16 -2.66 -10.32 3.19
N VAL A 17 -3.55 -11.25 2.81
CA VAL A 17 -4.54 -11.79 3.74
C VAL A 17 -3.80 -12.60 4.79
N ASN A 18 -4.05 -12.32 6.07
CA ASN A 18 -3.67 -13.29 7.07
C ASN A 18 -4.34 -14.63 6.77
N GLY A 19 -3.88 -15.75 7.33
CA GLY A 19 -4.53 -17.06 7.17
C GLY A 19 -6.03 -17.11 7.57
N ASN A 20 -6.64 -15.97 7.92
CA ASN A 20 -8.05 -15.72 8.18
C ASN A 20 -8.74 -14.76 7.17
N GLY A 21 -8.11 -14.40 6.05
CA GLY A 21 -8.73 -13.59 5.00
C GLY A 21 -8.76 -12.08 5.28
N ILE A 22 -8.01 -11.57 6.26
CA ILE A 22 -7.97 -10.14 6.58
C ILE A 22 -6.68 -9.55 6.01
N ALA A 23 -6.82 -8.77 4.93
CA ALA A 23 -5.76 -7.90 4.47
C ALA A 23 -5.50 -6.84 5.55
N MET A 24 -4.22 -6.51 5.76
CA MET A 24 -3.72 -5.31 6.46
C MET A 24 -4.86 -4.52 7.14
N PRO A 25 -5.26 -4.87 8.39
CA PRO A 25 -6.51 -4.37 8.94
C PRO A 25 -6.38 -2.87 9.23
N VAL A 26 -6.79 -2.06 8.26
CA VAL A 26 -7.01 -0.63 8.44
C VAL A 26 -8.42 -0.50 9.02
N SER A 27 -8.50 -0.45 10.35
CA SER A 27 -9.75 -0.32 11.08
C SER A 27 -9.55 0.63 12.26
N ASP A 28 -10.54 1.46 12.55
CA ASP A 28 -10.48 2.42 13.67
C ASP A 28 -10.39 1.71 15.04
N ALA A 29 -11.00 0.51 15.14
CA ALA A 29 -10.95 -0.31 16.34
C ALA A 29 -11.10 -1.80 16.01
N PHE A 30 -10.62 -2.64 16.92
CA PHE A 30 -10.76 -4.10 16.85
C PHE A 30 -11.29 -4.64 18.19
N SER A 31 -12.33 -5.47 18.16
CA SER A 31 -12.89 -6.05 19.39
C SER A 31 -12.06 -7.22 19.89
N ASN A 32 -11.71 -7.23 21.18
CA ASN A 32 -11.00 -8.35 21.79
C ASN A 32 -11.92 -9.53 22.19
N GLY A 33 -13.23 -9.42 21.95
CA GLY A 33 -14.21 -10.47 22.30
C GLY A 33 -14.45 -10.64 23.80
N ASN A 34 -13.85 -9.79 24.65
CA ASN A 34 -13.98 -9.79 26.11
C ASN A 34 -14.54 -8.44 26.64
N GLY A 35 -15.20 -7.67 25.78
CA GLY A 35 -15.73 -6.34 26.11
C GLY A 35 -14.70 -5.21 26.06
N THR A 36 -13.43 -5.48 25.71
CA THR A 36 -12.42 -4.44 25.44
C THR A 36 -12.16 -4.29 23.95
N TRP A 37 -11.60 -3.13 23.59
CA TRP A 37 -11.29 -2.76 22.21
C TRP A 37 -9.82 -2.38 22.12
N ALA A 38 -9.20 -2.74 21.00
CA ALA A 38 -7.88 -2.28 20.59
C ALA A 38 -8.05 -1.15 19.57
N THR A 39 -7.10 -0.21 19.55
CA THR A 39 -7.05 0.89 18.58
C THR A 39 -5.64 0.97 18.00
N PRO A 40 -5.49 1.23 16.69
CA PRO A 40 -4.18 1.37 16.09
C PRO A 40 -3.60 2.77 16.36
N GLU A 41 -2.28 2.82 16.48
CA GLU A 41 -1.49 3.99 16.18
C GLU A 41 -1.11 3.91 14.70
N ALA A 42 -1.42 4.95 13.94
CA ALA A 42 -1.13 4.99 12.51
C ALA A 42 -0.47 6.33 12.15
N TYR A 43 0.52 6.26 11.27
CA TYR A 43 1.18 7.43 10.71
C TYR A 43 1.41 7.22 9.22
N SER A 44 1.28 8.29 8.45
CA SER A 44 1.58 8.27 7.03
C SER A 44 2.33 9.53 6.64
N LEU A 45 3.15 9.39 5.59
CA LEU A 45 3.88 10.48 4.97
C LEU A 45 3.78 10.29 3.47
N THR A 46 3.51 11.38 2.75
CA THR A 46 3.56 11.38 1.29
C THR A 46 4.33 12.60 0.84
N ALA A 47 5.17 12.43 -0.18
CA ALA A 47 5.89 13.50 -0.83
C ALA A 47 5.85 13.29 -2.34
N ILE A 48 5.63 14.40 -3.05
CA ILE A 48 5.72 14.49 -4.51
C ILE A 48 6.54 15.74 -4.84
N SER A 49 7.30 15.65 -5.91
CA SER A 49 7.93 16.82 -6.53
C SER A 49 7.77 16.69 -8.02
N GLU A 50 7.69 17.81 -8.72
CA GLU A 50 7.63 17.85 -10.18
C GLU A 50 8.90 18.50 -10.73
N PHE A 51 9.51 17.86 -11.72
CA PHE A 51 10.72 18.34 -12.38
C PHE A 51 10.49 18.51 -13.87
N HIS A 52 10.48 19.75 -14.34
CA HIS A 52 10.43 20.06 -15.76
C HIS A 52 11.83 19.98 -16.38
N LEU A 53 12.04 18.99 -17.27
CA LEU A 53 13.28 18.84 -18.04
C LEU A 53 13.29 19.72 -19.31
N GLY A 54 12.11 20.19 -19.70
CA GLY A 54 11.89 21.12 -20.81
C GLY A 54 10.41 21.48 -20.92
N PRO A 55 10.00 22.14 -22.01
CA PRO A 55 8.61 22.54 -22.21
C PRO A 55 7.64 21.39 -22.44
N THR A 56 8.15 20.20 -22.78
CA THR A 56 7.35 19.04 -23.21
C THR A 56 7.61 17.80 -22.38
N PHE A 57 8.51 17.84 -21.39
CA PHE A 57 8.86 16.68 -20.59
C PHE A 57 9.00 17.09 -19.13
N SER A 58 8.25 16.41 -18.26
CA SER A 58 8.41 16.48 -16.81
C SER A 58 8.46 15.09 -16.20
N ILE A 59 8.99 15.02 -14.98
CA ILE A 59 9.04 13.81 -14.17
C ILE A 59 8.56 14.18 -12.77
N ASP A 60 7.61 13.40 -12.27
CA ASP A 60 7.02 13.55 -10.95
C ASP A 60 7.43 12.38 -10.07
N PRO A 61 8.59 12.42 -9.39
CA PRO A 61 8.90 11.45 -8.37
C PRO A 61 7.92 11.53 -7.21
N GLU A 62 7.45 10.37 -6.79
CA GLU A 62 6.53 10.22 -5.67
C GLU A 62 6.99 9.14 -4.70
N ILE A 63 6.71 9.37 -3.42
CA ILE A 63 6.89 8.41 -2.35
C ILE A 63 5.77 8.55 -1.33
N SER A 64 5.26 7.42 -0.85
CA SER A 64 4.35 7.37 0.29
C SER A 64 4.78 6.26 1.25
N TYR A 65 4.58 6.50 2.53
CA TYR A 65 4.85 5.57 3.61
C TYR A 65 3.62 5.52 4.53
N LEU A 66 3.30 4.33 5.03
CA LEU A 66 2.28 4.04 6.02
C LEU A 66 2.86 3.11 7.08
N GLY A 67 2.75 3.50 8.35
CA GLY A 67 3.01 2.64 9.50
C GLY A 67 1.75 2.48 10.32
N LEU A 68 1.51 1.26 10.80
CA LEU A 68 0.35 0.91 11.60
C LEU A 68 0.73 -0.08 12.70
N HIS A 69 0.44 0.30 13.93
CA HIS A 69 0.76 -0.45 15.14
C HIS A 69 -0.49 -0.62 16.01
N TRP A 70 -0.90 -1.85 16.28
CA TRP A 70 -2.05 -2.15 17.14
C TRP A 70 -1.65 -2.27 18.60
N THR A 71 -2.17 -1.37 19.44
CA THR A 71 -2.02 -1.47 20.89
C THR A 71 -3.23 -2.15 21.52
N GLY A 72 -2.99 -3.13 22.39
CA GLY A 72 -4.06 -3.82 23.14
C GLY A 72 -4.85 -4.88 22.37
N ALA A 73 -4.41 -5.29 21.18
CA ALA A 73 -5.01 -6.39 20.43
C ALA A 73 -4.59 -7.74 21.02
N ASN A 74 -5.51 -8.43 21.71
CA ASN A 74 -5.21 -9.61 22.52
C ASN A 74 -5.71 -10.93 21.92
N THR A 75 -6.42 -10.89 20.79
CA THR A 75 -6.94 -12.11 20.14
C THR A 75 -5.87 -12.85 19.34
N GLY A 76 -4.75 -12.19 19.04
CA GLY A 76 -3.70 -12.72 18.16
C GLY A 76 -4.15 -12.87 16.70
N LEU A 77 -5.35 -12.41 16.35
CA LEU A 77 -5.93 -12.60 15.02
C LEU A 77 -5.42 -11.58 13.99
N ILE A 78 -4.87 -10.46 14.43
CA ILE A 78 -4.37 -9.40 13.56
C ILE A 78 -2.85 -9.30 13.65
N ALA A 79 -2.22 -8.87 12.57
CA ALA A 79 -0.83 -8.42 12.59
C ALA A 79 -0.75 -7.17 13.46
N THR A 80 0.09 -7.19 14.51
CA THR A 80 0.21 -6.05 15.42
C THR A 80 0.97 -4.90 14.78
N ASP A 81 1.92 -5.23 13.91
CA ASP A 81 2.79 -4.30 13.21
C ASP A 81 2.65 -4.49 11.72
N SER A 82 2.54 -3.36 11.02
CA SER A 82 2.29 -3.27 9.59
C SER A 82 2.95 -2.01 9.04
N GLU A 83 3.78 -2.17 8.02
CA GLU A 83 4.48 -1.11 7.31
C GLU A 83 4.24 -1.27 5.82
N SER A 84 4.02 -0.17 5.11
CA SER A 84 3.97 -0.16 3.65
C SER A 84 4.63 1.10 3.14
N TRP A 85 5.39 0.98 2.08
CA TRP A 85 5.86 2.13 1.31
C TRP A 85 5.68 1.88 -0.17
N ILE A 86 5.39 2.95 -0.89
CA ILE A 86 5.34 2.98 -2.34
C ILE A 86 6.23 4.11 -2.82
N GLY A 87 6.98 3.87 -3.87
CA GLY A 87 7.84 4.88 -4.46
C GLY A 87 8.04 4.66 -5.94
N GLY A 88 8.18 5.74 -6.69
CA GLY A 88 8.41 5.69 -8.11
C GLY A 88 8.28 7.06 -8.75
N ALA A 89 7.83 7.10 -9.99
CA ALA A 89 7.65 8.36 -10.70
C ALA A 89 6.58 8.26 -11.79
N VAL A 90 6.00 9.41 -12.11
CA VAL A 90 5.24 9.63 -13.34
C VAL A 90 6.10 10.39 -14.34
N PHE A 91 6.20 9.88 -15.56
CA PHE A 91 6.88 10.53 -16.67
C PHE A 91 5.85 11.12 -17.61
N HIS A 92 5.96 12.41 -17.87
CA HIS A 92 5.05 13.16 -18.75
C HIS A 92 5.75 13.49 -20.07
N TRP A 93 5.00 13.37 -21.16
CA TRP A 93 5.40 13.88 -22.47
C TRP A 93 4.25 14.63 -23.12
N ASP A 94 4.42 15.96 -23.19
CA ASP A 94 3.45 16.91 -23.75
C ASP A 94 3.99 17.50 -25.07
N PRO A 95 3.92 16.77 -26.20
CA PRO A 95 4.51 17.24 -27.45
C PRO A 95 3.80 18.48 -28.03
N VAL A 96 2.52 18.67 -27.68
CA VAL A 96 1.69 19.81 -28.08
C VAL A 96 0.72 20.16 -26.96
N ALA A 97 0.16 21.37 -27.00
CA ALA A 97 -0.94 21.73 -26.12
C ALA A 97 -2.10 20.73 -26.24
N HIS A 98 -2.72 20.40 -25.10
CA HIS A 98 -3.88 19.52 -25.01
C HIS A 98 -3.63 18.05 -25.38
N LEU A 99 -2.37 17.60 -25.36
CA LEU A 99 -2.03 16.18 -25.52
C LEU A 99 -0.92 15.82 -24.53
N ASP A 100 -1.25 14.91 -23.63
CA ASP A 100 -0.37 14.43 -22.57
C ASP A 100 -0.24 12.90 -22.65
N PHE A 101 1.00 12.41 -22.67
CA PHE A 101 1.33 11.00 -22.53
C PHE A 101 2.00 10.78 -21.17
N ASN A 102 1.39 9.92 -20.35
CA ASN A 102 1.87 9.62 -19.02
C ASN A 102 2.26 8.16 -18.86
N LEU A 103 3.43 7.93 -18.27
CA LEU A 103 3.86 6.64 -17.78
C LEU A 103 4.14 6.74 -16.28
N GLU A 104 3.29 6.11 -15.47
CA GLU A 104 3.49 5.92 -14.04
C GLU A 104 4.16 4.56 -13.82
N LEU A 105 5.22 4.54 -13.03
CA LEU A 105 5.89 3.30 -12.60
C LEU A 105 6.20 3.39 -11.12
N LEU A 106 5.62 2.48 -10.35
CA LEU A 106 5.67 2.46 -8.89
C LEU A 106 6.14 1.09 -8.41
N TYR A 107 6.90 1.10 -7.33
CA TYR A 107 7.23 -0.09 -6.55
C TYR A 107 6.63 0.06 -5.18
N GLN A 108 5.85 -0.94 -4.75
CA GLN A 108 5.32 -1.03 -3.40
C GLN A 108 6.01 -2.18 -2.66
N SER A 109 6.34 -1.94 -1.40
CA SER A 109 6.76 -2.99 -0.47
C SER A 109 5.98 -2.87 0.82
N THR A 110 5.45 -4.01 1.25
CA THR A 110 4.53 -4.09 2.37
C THR A 110 5.02 -5.18 3.33
N HIS A 111 5.33 -4.82 4.57
CA HIS A 111 5.74 -5.73 5.62
C HIS A 111 4.67 -5.85 6.71
N GLN A 112 4.38 -7.08 7.15
CA GLN A 112 3.44 -7.37 8.22
C GLN A 112 4.00 -8.43 9.16
N SER A 113 3.88 -8.15 10.45
CA SER A 113 4.08 -9.16 11.50
C SER A 113 3.12 -10.33 11.33
N ALA A 114 3.57 -11.54 11.69
CA ALA A 114 2.66 -12.68 11.76
C ALA A 114 1.66 -12.46 12.91
N PRO A 115 0.35 -12.62 12.68
CA PRO A 115 -0.61 -12.67 13.78
C PRO A 115 -0.20 -13.74 14.79
N ALA A 116 -0.31 -13.48 16.09
CA ALA A 116 0.10 -14.44 17.12
C ALA A 116 -0.68 -15.77 17.06
N ALA A 117 -1.90 -15.76 16.52
CA ALA A 117 -2.72 -16.95 16.29
C ALA A 117 -2.42 -17.66 14.96
N TYR A 118 -1.49 -17.15 14.14
CA TYR A 118 -1.12 -17.78 12.89
C TYR A 118 -0.48 -19.16 13.13
N SER A 119 -0.97 -20.16 12.42
CA SER A 119 -0.44 -21.52 12.44
C SER A 119 -0.17 -22.00 11.02
N ALA A 120 1.10 -22.29 10.72
CA ALA A 120 1.49 -22.89 9.45
C ALA A 120 0.84 -24.28 9.28
N ALA A 121 0.73 -25.06 10.36
CA ALA A 121 0.08 -26.37 10.34
C ALA A 121 -1.40 -26.29 9.94
N ALA A 122 -2.11 -25.24 10.41
CA ALA A 122 -3.49 -24.99 10.00
C ALA A 122 -3.60 -24.47 8.56
N ASN A 123 -2.53 -23.87 8.02
CA ASN A 123 -2.45 -23.31 6.67
C ASN A 123 -1.70 -24.25 5.69
N GLY A 124 -1.87 -25.57 5.83
CA GLY A 124 -1.30 -26.53 4.88
C GLY A 124 0.23 -26.60 4.87
N GLY A 125 0.87 -26.21 5.97
CA GLY A 125 2.33 -26.16 6.12
C GLY A 125 2.98 -24.92 5.49
N LEU A 126 2.20 -24.00 4.94
CA LEU A 126 2.74 -22.78 4.35
C LEU A 126 3.23 -21.84 5.46
N PRO A 127 4.41 -21.21 5.29
CA PRO A 127 4.88 -20.18 6.21
C PRO A 127 4.09 -18.88 6.05
N TRP A 128 4.11 -18.05 7.09
CA TRP A 128 3.56 -16.69 7.02
C TRP A 128 4.31 -15.88 5.96
N LYS A 129 3.57 -15.23 5.07
CA LYS A 129 4.14 -14.33 4.06
C LYS A 129 4.15 -12.91 4.62
N ALA A 130 5.23 -12.55 5.31
CA ALA A 130 5.39 -11.24 5.93
C ALA A 130 5.52 -10.09 4.92
N ASN A 131 6.10 -10.37 3.75
CA ASN A 131 6.41 -9.35 2.75
C ASN A 131 5.52 -9.53 1.53
N THR A 132 4.90 -8.45 1.07
CA THR A 132 4.17 -8.38 -0.19
C THR A 132 4.69 -7.19 -0.98
N ASP A 133 5.54 -7.49 -1.94
CA ASP A 133 6.19 -6.48 -2.78
C ASP A 133 5.70 -6.63 -4.22
N GLY A 134 5.66 -5.52 -4.95
CA GLY A 134 5.16 -5.50 -6.32
C GLY A 134 5.57 -4.27 -7.10
N LEU A 135 5.54 -4.41 -8.42
CA LEU A 135 5.62 -3.29 -9.35
C LEU A 135 4.23 -3.05 -9.93
N GLU A 136 3.86 -1.78 -10.02
CA GLU A 136 2.69 -1.33 -10.73
C GLU A 136 3.12 -0.29 -11.77
N GLY A 137 2.44 -0.29 -12.90
CA GLY A 137 2.62 0.76 -13.89
C GLY A 137 1.35 1.04 -14.66
N ARG A 138 1.19 2.30 -15.03
CA ARG A 138 0.06 2.78 -15.81
C ARG A 138 0.56 3.63 -16.95
N PHE A 139 0.04 3.34 -18.14
CA PHE A 139 0.23 4.18 -19.31
C PHE A 139 -1.11 4.86 -19.64
N GLU A 140 -1.11 6.18 -19.72
CA GLU A 140 -2.29 7.00 -19.95
C GLU A 140 -2.02 8.01 -21.06
N ILE A 141 -3.04 8.27 -21.88
CA ILE A 141 -3.02 9.32 -22.89
C ILE A 141 -4.22 10.21 -22.63
N THR A 142 -3.98 11.48 -22.33
CA THR A 142 -5.01 12.47 -22.04
C THR A 142 -5.05 13.51 -23.14
N ARG A 143 -6.27 13.84 -23.60
CA ARG A 143 -6.52 14.87 -24.61
C ARG A 143 -7.78 15.64 -24.27
N ASP A 144 -7.66 16.95 -24.16
CA ASP A 144 -8.77 17.89 -24.07
C ASP A 144 -8.98 18.66 -25.40
N PHE A 145 -10.17 19.24 -25.59
CA PHE A 145 -10.62 19.85 -26.84
C PHE A 145 -11.15 21.26 -26.62
#